data_AF-A0A9K3NA25-F1
#
_entry.id   AF-A0A9K3NA25-F1
#
_cell.length_a   1.000
_cell.length_b   1.000
_cell.length_c   1.000
_cell.angle_alpha   90.00
_cell.angle_beta   90.00
_cell.angle_gamma   90.00
#
_symmetry.space_group_name_H-M   'P 1'
#
loop_
_entity.id
_entity.type
_entity.pdbx_description
1 polymer ?
#
loop_
_entity_poly.entity_id
_entity_poly.type
_entity_poly.pdbx_seq_one_letter_code
_entity_poly.pdbx_strand_id
1 'polypeptide(L)' 'MCPGMLMGVVMVELLLANLLYLFDWGLPHGMQKDDIDLDAMPGVTIHKKNELCLIAHEYI' A
#
# COMPACT_ATOMS: atom_id res chain seq x y z
N MET A 1 -22.15 14.09 -4.87
CA MET A 1 -20.71 14.28 -5.16
C MET A 1 -19.99 14.55 -3.86
N CYS A 2 -18.93 13.79 -3.54
CA CYS A 2 -18.12 14.02 -2.35
C CYS A 2 -17.23 15.26 -2.55
N PRO A 3 -17.32 16.30 -1.70
CA PRO A 3 -16.50 17.51 -1.85
C PRO A 3 -14.99 17.23 -1.80
N GLY A 4 -14.57 16.18 -1.09
CA GLY A 4 -13.18 15.78 -0.96
C GLY A 4 -12.63 14.89 -2.07
N MET A 5 -13.40 14.58 -3.12
CA MET A 5 -13.00 13.59 -4.13
C MET A 5 -11.70 13.97 -4.86
N LEU A 6 -11.58 15.21 -5.34
CA LEU A 6 -10.38 15.67 -6.06
C LEU A 6 -9.14 15.66 -5.18
N MET A 7 -9.27 16.13 -3.94
CA MET A 7 -8.19 16.09 -2.96
C MET A 7 -7.75 14.65 -2.67
N GLY A 8 -8.71 13.74 -2.52
CA GLY A 8 -8.43 12.32 -2.29
C GLY A 8 -7.63 11.70 -3.44
N VAL A 9 -8.01 11.96 -4.69
CA VAL A 9 -7.29 11.46 -5.87
C VAL A 9 -5.86 11.99 -5.89
N VAL A 10 -5.68 13.31 -5.75
CA VAL A 10 -4.34 13.93 -5.77
C VAL A 10 -3.44 13.38 -4.66
N MET A 11 -3.97 13.18 -3.45
CA MET A 11 -3.18 12.61 -2.36
C MET A 11 -2.78 11.16 -2.63
N VAL A 12 -3.69 10.33 -3.13
CA VAL A 12 -3.40 8.92 -3.45
C VAL A 12 -2.36 8.82 -4.56
N GLU A 13 -2.49 9.61 -5.62
CA GLU A 13 -1.52 9.63 -6.73
C GLU A 13 -0.12 10.07 -6.26
N LEU A 14 -0.03 11.16 -5.49
CA LEU A 14 1.24 11.67 -5.00
C LEU A 14 1.93 10.68 -4.04
N LEU A 15 1.18 10.11 -3.10
CA LEU A 15 1.72 9.12 -2.15
C LEU A 15 2.21 7.87 -2.89
N LEU A 16 1.43 7.32 -3.81
CA LEU A 16 1.81 6.15 -4.58
C LEU A 16 3.02 6.43 -5.48
N ALA A 17 3.08 7.59 -6.13
CA ALA A 17 4.24 7.98 -6.94
C ALA A 17 5.52 8.01 -6.11
N ASN A 18 5.48 8.61 -4.91
CA ASN A 18 6.65 8.65 -4.03
C ASN A 18 7.05 7.25 -3.54
N LEU A 19 6.09 6.42 -3.12
CA LEU A 19 6.38 5.08 -2.63
C LEU A 19 6.95 4.17 -3.71
N LEU A 20 6.43 4.23 -4.94
CA LEU A 20 6.85 3.36 -6.04
C LEU A 20 8.13 3.85 -6.73
N TYR A 21 8.41 5.16 -6.71
CA TYR A 21 9.59 5.72 -7.38
C TYR A 21 10.83 5.72 -6.48
N LEU A 22 10.68 5.93 -5.18
CA LEU A 22 11.83 6.07 -4.27
C LEU A 22 12.33 4.74 -3.72
N PHE A 23 11.49 3.71 -3.71
CA PHE A 23 11.80 2.44 -3.06
C PHE A 23 11.59 1.25 -3.98
N ASP A 24 12.55 0.33 -3.95
CA ASP A 24 12.32 -1.05 -4.37
C ASP A 24 11.78 -1.83 -3.17
N TRP A 25 10.63 -2.49 -3.35
CA TRP A 25 9.91 -3.13 -2.25
C TRP A 25 10.23 -4.62 -2.19
N GLY A 26 10.86 -5.04 -1.10
CA GLY A 26 11.15 -6.44 -0.80
C GLY A 26 10.18 -7.03 0.23
N LEU A 27 10.08 -8.36 0.26
CA LEU A 27 9.42 -9.08 1.36
C LEU A 27 10.40 -9.30 2.52
N PRO A 28 9.91 -9.33 3.77
CA PRO A 28 10.71 -9.75 4.92
C PRO A 28 11.33 -11.14 4.73
N HIS A 29 12.47 -11.39 5.39
CA HIS A 29 13.15 -12.68 5.30
C HIS A 29 12.22 -13.82 5.73
N GLY A 30 12.16 -14.87 4.91
CA GLY A 30 11.32 -16.04 5.16
C GLY A 30 9.85 -15.90 4.73
N MET A 31 9.44 -14.74 4.19
CA MET A 31 8.10 -14.54 3.61
C MET A 31 8.12 -14.73 2.10
N GLN A 32 7.17 -15.49 1.57
CA GLN A 32 6.89 -15.66 0.16
C GLN A 32 5.68 -14.84 -0.28
N LYS A 33 5.47 -14.70 -1.59
CA LYS A 33 4.34 -13.93 -2.14
C LYS A 33 2.99 -14.52 -1.75
N ASP A 34 2.90 -15.84 -1.67
CA ASP A 34 1.67 -16.55 -1.30
C ASP A 34 1.33 -16.40 0.19
N ASP A 35 2.28 -15.96 1.02
CA ASP A 35 2.05 -15.66 2.44
C ASP A 35 1.42 -14.26 2.64
N ILE A 36 1.32 -13.45 1.58
CA ILE A 36 0.68 -12.14 1.65
C ILE A 36 -0.83 -12.35 1.79
N ASP A 37 -1.38 -11.95 2.93
CA ASP A 37 -2.82 -11.95 3.13
C ASP A 37 -3.51 -11.03 2.12
N LEU A 38 -4.54 -11.53 1.43
CA LEU A 38 -5.37 -10.78 0.50
C LEU A 38 -6.82 -10.68 0.98
N ASP A 39 -7.14 -11.26 2.14
CA ASP A 39 -8.45 -11.11 2.75
C ASP A 39 -8.70 -9.64 3.12
N ALA A 40 -9.93 -9.20 2.94
CA ALA A 40 -10.38 -7.89 3.35
C ALA A 40 -11.06 -7.93 4.73
N MET A 41 -10.77 -6.94 5.57
CA MET A 41 -11.57 -6.65 6.75
C MET A 41 -12.76 -5.78 6.35
N PRO A 42 -14.01 -6.23 6.56
CA PRO A 42 -15.19 -5.43 6.26
C PRO A 42 -15.33 -4.27 7.25
N GLY A 43 -15.78 -3.12 6.77
CA GLY A 43 -15.95 -1.90 7.58
C GLY A 43 -16.45 -0.72 6.75
N VAL A 44 -16.40 0.49 7.34
CA VAL A 44 -16.73 1.75 6.63
C VAL A 44 -15.80 1.97 5.43
N THR A 45 -14.56 1.50 5.55
CA THR A 45 -13.53 1.45 4.50
C THR A 45 -12.99 0.03 4.39
N ILE A 46 -12.50 -0.34 3.21
CA ILE A 46 -11.89 -1.66 2.97
C ILE A 46 -10.41 -1.59 3.36
N HIS A 47 -9.99 -2.46 4.27
CA HIS A 47 -8.60 -2.66 4.66
C HIS A 47 -8.22 -4.13 4.48
N LYS A 48 -6.92 -4.42 4.38
CA LYS A 48 -6.45 -5.80 4.49
C LYS A 48 -6.74 -6.32 5.89
N LYS A 49 -7.08 -7.60 5.99
CA LYS A 49 -7.37 -8.26 7.27
C LYS A 49 -6.14 -8.31 8.16
N ASN A 50 -4.97 -8.58 7.57
CA ASN A 50 -3.67 -8.38 8.22
C ASN A 50 -2.85 -7.31 7.50
N GLU A 51 -1.95 -6.65 8.24
CA GLU A 51 -1.08 -5.61 7.72
C GLU A 51 -0.15 -6.14 6.61
N LEU A 52 0.11 -5.31 5.59
CA LEU A 52 1.12 -5.62 4.58
C LEU A 52 2.49 -5.17 5.10
N CYS A 53 3.38 -6.12 5.39
CA CYS A 53 4.74 -5.85 5.82
C CYS A 53 5.70 -5.93 4.63
N LEU A 54 6.45 -4.86 4.36
CA LEU A 54 7.46 -4.76 3.31
C LEU A 54 8.75 -4.17 3.85
N ILE A 55 9.87 -4.46 3.18
CA ILE A 55 11.15 -3.79 3.39
C ILE A 55 11.33 -2.79 2.24
N ALA A 56 11.57 -1.54 2.60
CA ALA A 56 11.93 -0.49 1.65
C ALA A 56 13.44 -0.52 1.41
N HIS A 57 13.85 -0.73 0.17
CA HIS A 57 15.23 -0.56 -0.28
C HIS A 57 15.32 0.75 -1.08
N GLU A 58 16.35 1.56 -0.84
CA GLU A 58 16.56 2.78 -1.65
C GLU A 58 16.75 2.38 -3.12
N TYR A 59 15.99 3.03 -4.02
CA TYR A 59 16.06 2.77 -5.46
C TYR A 59 17.20 3.56 -6.16
N ILE A 60 18.14 4.12 -5.38
CA ILE A 60 19.23 5.00 -5.86
C ILE A 60 20.57 4.51 -5.31
#